data_AF-A0A930MTK8-F1
#
_entry.id   AF-A0A930MTK8-F1
#
_cell.length_a   1.000
_cell.length_b   1.000
_cell.length_c   1.000
_cell.angle_alpha   90.00
_cell.angle_beta   90.00
_cell.angle_gamma   90.00
#
_symmetry.space_group_name_H-M   'P 1'
#
loop_
_entity.id
_entity.type
_entity.pdbx_description
1 polymer ?
#
loop_
_entity_poly.entity_id
_entity_poly.type
_entity_poly.pdbx_seq_one_letter_code
_entity_poly.pdbx_strand_id
1 'polypeptide(L)'
;MRYNWKRLAAASLFALAVQFYAPPSFAMPPILPYNEVTEGMQGTAYTVLDTTGEVRTFPVEIVGQMEGGKGSQRMIMARTSGNFIEHVGGVLQGMSGSPIYVDGRLVGALAAGLKDLSPYTFFITPIEDMIPLWSMPDTKNKTRIDTVDVVRAVEERKKAKEKDELREREKKVEKMTRAEREAEWRDTLAALRGEKKAEEVPADHAGEAETQKAAEGT
;
A
#
# COMPACT_ATOMS: atom_id res chain seq x y z
N MET A 1 -61.48 -43.20 14.92
CA MET A 1 -60.07 -43.43 15.30
C MET A 1 -59.14 -43.92 14.17
N ARG A 2 -59.63 -44.61 13.11
CA ARG A 2 -58.77 -45.18 12.04
C ARG A 2 -58.09 -44.18 11.08
N TYR A 3 -58.50 -42.91 11.07
CA TYR A 3 -58.02 -41.91 10.10
C TYR A 3 -56.69 -41.23 10.52
N ASN A 4 -56.40 -41.16 11.82
CA ASN A 4 -55.19 -40.51 12.33
C ASN A 4 -53.92 -41.35 12.14
N TRP A 5 -54.03 -42.68 12.08
CA TRP A 5 -52.85 -43.55 11.94
C TRP A 5 -52.21 -43.45 10.55
N LYS A 6 -53.03 -43.28 9.50
CA LYS A 6 -52.53 -43.08 8.12
C LYS A 6 -51.79 -41.74 7.99
N ARG A 7 -52.25 -40.69 8.69
CA ARG A 7 -51.61 -39.37 8.72
C ARG A 7 -50.31 -39.38 9.53
N LEU A 8 -50.29 -40.10 10.65
CA LEU A 8 -49.07 -40.29 11.46
C LEU A 8 -48.01 -41.11 10.71
N ALA A 9 -48.41 -42.18 10.01
CA ALA A 9 -47.49 -42.98 9.20
C ALA A 9 -46.92 -42.17 8.01
N ALA A 10 -47.76 -41.37 7.34
CA ALA A 10 -47.31 -40.49 6.26
C ALA A 10 -46.35 -39.40 6.76
N ALA A 11 -46.61 -38.81 7.93
CA ALA A 11 -45.72 -37.82 8.55
C ALA A 11 -44.37 -38.43 8.95
N SER A 12 -44.35 -39.66 9.48
CA SER A 12 -43.10 -40.38 9.78
C SER A 12 -42.32 -40.74 8.52
N LEU A 13 -42.98 -41.20 7.45
CA LEU A 13 -42.33 -41.48 6.16
C LEU A 13 -41.75 -40.20 5.52
N PHE A 14 -42.46 -39.08 5.61
CA PHE A 14 -41.97 -37.79 5.15
C PHE A 14 -40.76 -37.31 5.96
N ALA A 15 -40.80 -37.42 7.30
CA ALA A 15 -39.66 -37.07 8.16
C ALA A 15 -38.44 -37.97 7.91
N LEU A 16 -38.64 -39.27 7.63
CA LEU A 16 -37.57 -40.20 7.28
C LEU A 16 -36.93 -39.85 5.92
N ALA A 17 -37.75 -39.42 4.95
CA ALA A 17 -37.27 -39.00 3.64
C ALA A 17 -36.46 -37.70 3.70
N VAL A 18 -36.85 -36.75 4.58
CA VAL A 18 -36.08 -35.51 4.80
C VAL A 18 -34.72 -35.81 5.44
N GLN A 19 -34.63 -36.77 6.37
CA GLN A 19 -33.35 -37.15 6.99
C GLN A 19 -32.39 -37.89 6.04
N PHE A 20 -32.90 -38.53 4.98
CA PHE A 20 -32.07 -39.17 3.96
C PHE A 20 -31.58 -38.21 2.87
N TYR A 21 -32.10 -36.99 2.83
CA TYR A 21 -31.77 -35.96 1.85
C TYR A 21 -31.02 -34.80 2.49
N ALA A 22 -30.08 -35.09 3.40
CA ALA A 22 -29.08 -34.10 3.76
C ALA A 22 -28.08 -33.98 2.60
N PRO A 23 -28.03 -32.85 1.87
CA PRO A 23 -26.97 -32.67 0.89
C PRO A 23 -25.62 -32.76 1.61
N PRO A 24 -24.59 -33.37 1.02
CA PRO A 24 -23.25 -33.32 1.59
C PRO A 24 -22.88 -31.85 1.78
N SER A 25 -22.75 -31.45 3.04
CA SER A 25 -22.12 -30.19 3.38
C SER A 25 -20.65 -30.36 3.00
N PHE A 26 -20.24 -29.74 1.90
CA PHE A 26 -18.82 -29.64 1.55
C PHE A 26 -18.17 -28.75 2.62
N ALA A 27 -17.67 -29.39 3.67
CA ALA A 27 -16.59 -28.83 4.46
C ALA A 27 -15.44 -28.45 3.52
N MET A 28 -14.56 -27.55 3.98
CA MET A 28 -13.37 -27.16 3.21
C MET A 28 -12.71 -28.40 2.62
N PRO A 29 -12.32 -28.37 1.32
CA PRO A 29 -11.71 -29.53 0.68
C PRO A 29 -10.53 -30.01 1.52
N PRO A 30 -10.30 -31.33 1.61
CA PRO A 30 -9.18 -31.86 2.36
C PRO A 30 -7.90 -31.17 1.91
N ILE A 31 -7.08 -30.69 2.83
CA ILE A 31 -5.82 -30.03 2.48
C ILE A 31 -4.69 -31.05 2.44
N LEU A 32 -3.69 -30.82 1.59
CA LEU A 32 -2.38 -31.47 1.67
C LEU A 32 -1.42 -30.49 2.36
N PRO A 33 -1.06 -30.72 3.63
CA PRO A 33 -0.14 -29.88 4.37
C PRO A 33 1.20 -29.72 3.65
N TYR A 34 1.84 -28.57 3.82
CA TYR A 34 3.09 -28.25 3.14
C TYR A 34 4.19 -29.30 3.37
N ASN A 35 4.30 -29.81 4.60
CA ASN A 35 5.29 -30.80 5.00
C ASN A 35 5.05 -32.20 4.41
N GLU A 36 3.82 -32.50 3.97
CA GLU A 36 3.47 -33.75 3.30
C GLU A 36 3.74 -33.70 1.79
N VAL A 37 4.00 -32.51 1.23
CA VAL A 37 4.23 -32.33 -0.21
C VAL A 37 5.65 -32.79 -0.58
N THR A 38 5.79 -33.87 -1.35
CA THR A 38 7.11 -34.36 -1.78
C THR A 38 7.34 -34.16 -3.28
N GLU A 39 8.60 -34.14 -3.68
CA GLU A 39 9.00 -34.17 -5.10
C GLU A 39 8.40 -35.39 -5.80
N GLY A 40 8.02 -35.22 -7.07
CA GLY A 40 7.45 -36.26 -7.92
C GLY A 40 5.94 -36.48 -7.75
N MET A 41 5.29 -35.83 -6.78
CA MET A 41 3.84 -35.87 -6.64
C MET A 41 3.17 -35.30 -7.89
N GLN A 42 2.11 -35.96 -8.36
CA GLN A 42 1.34 -35.55 -9.52
C GLN A 42 0.00 -34.97 -9.07
N GLY A 43 -0.38 -33.86 -9.70
CA GLY A 43 -1.56 -33.09 -9.36
C GLY A 43 -2.27 -32.54 -10.57
N THR A 44 -3.37 -31.86 -10.32
CA THR A 44 -4.20 -31.19 -11.33
C THR A 44 -4.47 -29.76 -10.89
N ALA A 45 -4.18 -28.81 -11.78
CA ALA A 45 -4.56 -27.42 -11.62
C ALA A 45 -5.86 -27.14 -12.38
N TYR A 46 -6.65 -26.20 -11.85
CA TYR A 46 -7.89 -25.72 -12.45
C TYR A 46 -7.76 -24.22 -12.71
N THR A 47 -8.03 -23.77 -13.93
CA THR A 47 -7.92 -22.37 -14.32
C THR A 47 -9.10 -21.96 -15.20
N VAL A 48 -9.38 -20.66 -15.26
CA VAL A 48 -10.27 -20.07 -16.26
C VAL A 48 -9.42 -19.06 -17.05
N LEU A 49 -9.43 -19.15 -18.38
CA LEU A 49 -8.60 -18.28 -19.23
C LEU A 49 -9.41 -17.28 -20.07
N ASP A 50 -10.65 -17.61 -20.38
CA ASP A 50 -11.49 -16.83 -21.29
C ASP A 50 -12.73 -16.28 -20.57
N THR A 51 -13.44 -15.40 -21.27
CA THR A 51 -14.67 -14.77 -20.78
C THR A 51 -15.87 -15.73 -20.75
N THR A 52 -15.71 -16.97 -21.23
CA THR A 52 -16.78 -17.97 -21.18
C THR A 52 -16.98 -18.52 -19.77
N GLY A 53 -15.95 -18.42 -18.93
CA GLY A 53 -15.96 -18.98 -17.58
C GLY A 53 -15.70 -20.49 -17.53
N GLU A 54 -15.34 -21.12 -18.65
CA GLU A 54 -15.05 -22.55 -18.70
C GLU A 54 -13.80 -22.89 -17.86
N VAL A 55 -13.96 -23.85 -16.95
CA VAL A 55 -12.86 -24.36 -16.14
C VAL A 55 -12.04 -25.34 -16.97
N ARG A 56 -10.77 -25.01 -17.17
CA ARG A 56 -9.78 -25.84 -17.85
C ARG A 56 -8.83 -26.46 -16.84
N THR A 57 -8.36 -27.66 -17.15
CA THR A 57 -7.45 -28.41 -16.28
C THR A 57 -6.14 -28.73 -16.96
N PHE A 58 -5.06 -28.80 -16.18
CA PHE A 58 -3.77 -29.25 -16.66
C PHE A 58 -3.00 -30.02 -15.58
N PRO A 59 -2.14 -30.96 -15.98
CA PRO A 59 -1.35 -31.74 -15.03
C PRO A 59 -0.23 -30.88 -14.43
N VAL A 60 0.09 -31.18 -13.18
CA VAL A 60 1.13 -30.51 -12.40
C VAL A 60 2.00 -31.56 -11.73
N GLU A 61 3.31 -31.42 -11.86
CA GLU A 61 4.30 -32.23 -11.18
C GLU A 61 5.01 -31.37 -10.13
N ILE A 62 5.05 -31.84 -8.89
CA ILE A 62 5.76 -31.16 -7.81
C ILE A 62 7.26 -31.39 -7.96
N VAL A 63 8.02 -30.31 -8.03
CA VAL A 63 9.49 -30.33 -8.06
C VAL A 63 10.05 -30.33 -6.64
N GLY A 64 9.44 -29.56 -5.73
CA GLY A 64 9.85 -29.58 -4.33
C GLY A 64 9.37 -28.41 -3.50
N GLN A 65 9.58 -28.55 -2.19
CA GLN A 65 9.37 -27.49 -1.21
C GLN A 65 10.52 -26.49 -1.25
N MET A 66 10.20 -25.21 -1.10
CA MET A 66 11.18 -24.12 -1.01
C MET A 66 10.91 -23.24 0.20
N GLU A 67 11.95 -23.04 1.00
CA GLU A 67 11.98 -22.05 2.07
C GLU A 67 12.62 -20.75 1.55
N GLY A 68 12.10 -19.59 1.95
CA GLY A 68 12.67 -18.30 1.55
C GLY A 68 12.24 -17.78 0.18
N GLY A 69 10.97 -17.99 -0.19
CA GLY A 69 10.35 -17.35 -1.35
C GLY A 69 10.23 -15.83 -1.23
N LYS A 70 9.42 -15.19 -2.08
CA LYS A 70 9.21 -13.74 -2.10
C LYS A 70 8.92 -13.20 -0.68
N GLY A 71 9.91 -12.57 -0.05
CA GLY A 71 9.77 -12.03 1.31
C GLY A 71 9.67 -13.08 2.41
N SER A 72 10.43 -14.17 2.34
CA SER A 72 10.56 -15.19 3.41
C SER A 72 9.40 -16.19 3.53
N GLN A 73 8.40 -16.14 2.64
CA GLN A 73 7.30 -17.10 2.65
C GLN A 73 7.71 -18.45 2.05
N ARG A 74 7.15 -19.54 2.60
CA ARG A 74 7.30 -20.87 2.02
C ARG A 74 6.57 -20.94 0.67
N MET A 75 7.16 -21.63 -0.29
CA MET A 75 6.58 -21.87 -1.61
C MET A 75 6.82 -23.31 -2.01
N ILE A 76 6.03 -23.81 -2.96
CA ILE A 76 6.25 -25.11 -3.60
C ILE A 76 6.56 -24.83 -5.07
N MET A 77 7.64 -25.39 -5.58
CA MET A 77 7.95 -25.34 -7.00
C MET A 77 7.27 -26.51 -7.71
N ALA A 78 6.67 -26.22 -8.86
CA ALA A 78 6.03 -27.22 -9.69
C ALA A 78 6.30 -26.97 -11.18
N ARG A 79 6.16 -28.03 -11.97
CA ARG A 79 6.20 -28.02 -13.43
C ARG A 79 4.87 -28.47 -13.99
N THR A 80 4.54 -28.02 -15.17
CA THR A 80 3.37 -28.51 -15.92
C THR A 80 3.77 -28.91 -17.33
N SER A 81 2.93 -29.73 -17.97
CA SER A 81 3.11 -30.21 -19.34
C SER A 81 1.75 -30.52 -19.97
N GLY A 82 1.74 -30.84 -21.26
CA GLY A 82 0.55 -31.32 -21.95
C GLY A 82 -0.08 -30.29 -22.88
N ASN A 83 -0.91 -30.82 -23.78
CA ASN A 83 -1.39 -30.11 -24.97
C ASN A 83 -1.96 -28.72 -24.69
N PHE A 84 -2.76 -28.57 -23.62
CA PHE A 84 -3.38 -27.29 -23.29
C PHE A 84 -2.33 -26.23 -22.92
N ILE A 85 -1.42 -26.56 -21.99
CA ILE A 85 -0.40 -25.63 -21.51
C ILE A 85 0.63 -25.32 -22.59
N GLU A 86 1.02 -26.33 -23.38
CA GLU A 86 1.92 -26.15 -24.51
C GLU A 86 1.31 -25.25 -25.59
N HIS A 87 0.01 -25.39 -25.86
CA HIS A 87 -0.69 -24.56 -26.83
C HIS A 87 -0.78 -23.08 -26.40
N VAL A 88 -0.97 -22.82 -25.10
CA VAL A 88 -1.00 -21.44 -24.58
C VAL A 88 0.40 -20.86 -24.30
N GLY A 89 1.45 -21.66 -24.46
CA GLY A 89 2.84 -21.22 -24.30
C GLY A 89 3.35 -21.17 -22.85
N GLY A 90 2.74 -21.97 -21.95
CA GLY A 90 3.14 -22.07 -20.55
C GLY A 90 2.21 -21.35 -19.57
N VAL A 91 2.73 -21.03 -18.39
CA VAL A 91 1.99 -20.36 -17.33
C VAL A 91 1.87 -18.88 -17.64
N LEU A 92 0.67 -18.46 -18.05
CA LEU A 92 0.37 -17.08 -18.44
C LEU A 92 0.04 -16.19 -17.23
N GLN A 93 0.23 -14.88 -17.42
CA GLN A 93 -0.27 -13.88 -16.50
C GLN A 93 -1.80 -13.96 -16.46
N GLY A 94 -2.38 -14.01 -15.26
CA GLY A 94 -3.82 -14.19 -15.06
C GLY A 94 -4.21 -15.59 -14.57
N MET A 95 -3.31 -16.58 -14.70
CA MET A 95 -3.51 -17.91 -14.08
C MET A 95 -3.23 -17.91 -12.58
N SER A 96 -2.74 -16.80 -12.02
CA SER A 96 -2.50 -16.65 -10.58
C SER A 96 -3.80 -16.83 -9.81
N GLY A 97 -3.76 -17.63 -8.74
CA GLY A 97 -4.93 -18.01 -7.95
C GLY A 97 -5.57 -19.34 -8.37
N SER A 98 -5.11 -19.97 -9.47
CA SER A 98 -5.61 -21.29 -9.90
C SER A 98 -5.38 -22.35 -8.81
N PRO A 99 -6.41 -23.02 -8.29
CA PRO A 99 -6.23 -24.04 -7.24
C PRO A 99 -5.59 -25.31 -7.80
N ILE A 100 -4.73 -25.93 -7.00
CA ILE A 100 -3.95 -27.12 -7.36
C ILE A 100 -4.20 -28.23 -6.36
N TYR A 101 -4.53 -29.41 -6.88
CA TYR A 101 -4.87 -30.58 -6.10
C TYR A 101 -3.89 -31.72 -6.37
N VAL A 102 -3.54 -32.48 -5.33
CA VAL A 102 -2.80 -33.75 -5.40
C VAL A 102 -3.65 -34.77 -4.66
N ASP A 103 -3.95 -35.90 -5.31
CA ASP A 103 -4.83 -36.95 -4.75
C ASP A 103 -6.17 -36.43 -4.19
N GLY A 104 -6.75 -35.43 -4.86
CA GLY A 104 -8.01 -34.79 -4.43
C GLY A 104 -7.88 -33.86 -3.22
N ARG A 105 -6.67 -33.67 -2.69
CA ARG A 105 -6.36 -32.76 -1.58
C ARG A 105 -5.82 -31.43 -2.12
N LEU A 106 -6.32 -30.32 -1.59
CA LEU A 106 -5.90 -28.97 -1.97
C LEU A 106 -4.51 -28.68 -1.42
N VAL A 107 -3.55 -28.44 -2.31
CA VAL A 107 -2.17 -28.10 -1.96
C VAL A 107 -2.02 -26.59 -1.76
N GLY A 108 -2.65 -25.82 -2.65
CA GLY A 108 -2.46 -24.38 -2.70
C GLY A 108 -2.96 -23.78 -4.01
N ALA A 109 -2.48 -22.57 -4.30
CA ALA A 109 -2.83 -21.83 -5.50
C ALA A 109 -1.59 -21.43 -6.30
N LEU A 110 -1.71 -21.43 -7.63
CA LEU A 110 -0.68 -20.95 -8.54
C LEU A 110 -0.35 -19.49 -8.23
N ALA A 111 0.90 -19.19 -7.92
CA ALA A 111 1.34 -17.84 -7.56
C ALA A 111 1.88 -17.09 -8.78
N ALA A 112 3.04 -17.51 -9.29
CA ALA A 112 3.72 -16.91 -10.43
C ALA A 112 4.78 -17.84 -11.03
N GLY A 113 5.04 -17.69 -12.32
CA GLY A 113 6.26 -18.18 -12.98
C GLY A 113 7.43 -17.20 -12.80
N LEU A 114 8.66 -17.69 -12.96
CA LEU A 114 9.86 -16.86 -13.02
C LEU A 114 10.24 -16.58 -14.46
N LYS A 115 10.57 -15.32 -14.77
CA LYS A 115 10.99 -14.90 -16.12
C LYS A 115 12.25 -15.62 -16.61
N ASP A 116 13.11 -16.03 -15.67
CA ASP A 116 14.39 -16.70 -15.97
C ASP A 116 14.27 -18.24 -15.96
N LEU A 117 13.11 -18.77 -15.58
CA LEU A 117 12.84 -20.21 -15.62
C LEU A 117 12.04 -20.57 -16.87
N SER A 118 11.96 -21.88 -17.15
CA SER A 118 11.05 -22.42 -18.16
C SER A 118 9.63 -21.85 -17.97
N PRO A 119 8.92 -21.48 -19.05
CA PRO A 119 7.54 -20.99 -18.96
C PRO A 119 6.58 -22.05 -18.38
N TYR A 120 7.04 -23.29 -18.24
CA TYR A 120 6.31 -24.41 -17.67
C TYR A 120 6.59 -24.63 -16.17
N THR A 121 7.48 -23.84 -15.56
CA THR A 121 7.83 -23.94 -14.14
C THR A 121 7.26 -22.74 -13.38
N PHE A 122 6.60 -23.00 -12.27
CA PHE A 122 5.91 -21.99 -11.49
C PHE A 122 5.91 -22.30 -9.99
N PHE A 123 5.55 -21.29 -9.20
CA PHE A 123 5.37 -21.42 -7.77
C PHE A 123 3.92 -21.59 -7.37
N ILE A 124 3.72 -22.33 -6.29
CA ILE A 124 2.45 -22.53 -5.61
C ILE A 124 2.57 -21.91 -4.23
N THR A 125 1.62 -21.06 -3.87
CA THR A 125 1.42 -20.60 -2.49
C THR A 125 0.67 -21.68 -1.73
N PRO A 126 1.25 -22.28 -0.66
CA PRO A 126 0.58 -23.32 0.10
C PRO A 126 -0.73 -22.84 0.72
N ILE A 127 -1.76 -23.69 0.73
CA ILE A 127 -3.08 -23.33 1.25
C ILE A 127 -3.02 -22.92 2.73
N GLU A 128 -2.13 -23.54 3.50
CA GLU A 128 -1.92 -23.26 4.92
C GLU A 128 -1.43 -21.82 5.19
N ASP A 129 -0.79 -21.16 4.22
CA ASP A 129 -0.41 -19.73 4.35
C ASP A 129 -1.54 -18.78 3.98
N MET A 130 -2.51 -19.26 3.20
CA MET A 130 -3.67 -18.48 2.79
C MET A 130 -4.79 -18.51 3.83
N ILE A 131 -4.98 -19.66 4.50
CA ILE A 131 -6.04 -19.85 5.50
C ILE A 131 -6.03 -18.79 6.63
N PRO A 132 -4.87 -18.39 7.20
CA PRO A 132 -4.83 -17.39 8.27
C PRO A 132 -5.41 -16.03 7.88
N LEU A 133 -5.42 -15.68 6.58
CA LEU A 133 -5.98 -14.41 6.10
C LEU A 133 -7.45 -14.24 6.48
N TRP A 134 -8.22 -15.32 6.58
CA TRP A 134 -9.63 -15.28 6.96
C TRP A 134 -9.86 -14.86 8.43
N SER A 135 -8.82 -14.98 9.26
CA SER A 135 -8.87 -14.63 10.69
C SER A 135 -8.17 -13.31 11.00
N MET A 136 -7.54 -12.66 10.01
CA MET A 136 -6.85 -11.39 10.23
C MET A 136 -7.86 -10.24 10.34
N PRO A 137 -7.62 -9.27 11.25
CA PRO A 137 -8.49 -8.11 11.35
C PRO A 137 -8.42 -7.29 10.06
N ASP A 138 -9.57 -7.01 9.44
CA ASP A 138 -9.63 -6.13 8.27
C ASP A 138 -9.30 -4.69 8.69
N THR A 139 -8.08 -4.27 8.38
CA THR A 139 -7.60 -2.91 8.61
C THR A 139 -7.58 -2.07 7.34
N LYS A 140 -8.00 -2.61 6.18
CA LYS A 140 -7.88 -1.91 4.88
C LYS A 140 -8.74 -0.64 4.81
N ASN A 141 -9.80 -0.56 5.61
CA ASN A 141 -10.67 0.62 5.74
C ASN A 141 -10.38 1.48 6.99
N LYS A 142 -9.27 1.23 7.70
CA LYS A 142 -8.82 2.03 8.83
C LYS A 142 -7.66 2.94 8.42
N THR A 143 -7.85 3.76 7.40
CA THR A 143 -6.92 4.85 7.11
C THR A 143 -7.09 5.95 8.15
N ARG A 144 -6.40 5.82 9.29
CA ARG A 144 -5.98 7.01 10.04
C ARG A 144 -4.89 7.68 9.21
N ILE A 145 -5.31 8.54 8.29
CA ILE A 145 -4.39 9.50 7.69
C ILE A 145 -4.03 10.44 8.83
N ASP A 146 -2.80 10.36 9.33
CA ASP A 146 -2.28 11.31 10.29
C ASP A 146 -2.28 12.69 9.62
N THR A 147 -3.33 13.46 9.91
CA THR A 147 -3.52 14.79 9.32
C THR A 147 -2.61 15.72 10.08
N VAL A 148 -1.47 16.05 9.49
CA VAL A 148 -0.58 17.08 10.03
C VAL A 148 -1.24 18.43 9.79
N ASP A 149 -1.59 19.13 10.88
CA ASP A 149 -2.07 20.50 10.82
C ASP A 149 -0.93 21.45 10.44
N VAL A 150 -0.82 21.72 9.13
CA VAL A 150 0.20 22.59 8.54
C VAL A 150 0.12 24.01 9.08
N VAL A 151 -1.07 24.48 9.45
CA VAL A 151 -1.27 25.85 9.96
C VAL A 151 -0.61 25.99 11.32
N ARG A 152 -0.86 25.04 12.22
CA ARG A 152 -0.23 25.02 13.55
C ARG A 152 1.30 24.98 13.46
N ALA A 153 1.85 24.16 12.55
CA ALA A 153 3.29 24.06 12.37
C ALA A 153 3.93 25.36 11.83
N VAL A 154 3.23 26.11 10.97
CA VAL A 154 3.69 27.39 10.43
C VAL A 154 3.65 28.49 11.50
N GLU A 155 2.60 28.53 12.32
CA GLU A 155 2.51 29.48 13.44
C GLU A 155 3.62 29.29 14.48
N GLU A 156 3.91 28.05 14.86
CA GLU A 156 4.99 27.75 15.81
C GLU A 156 6.35 28.17 15.26
N ARG A 157 6.60 27.96 13.95
CA ARG A 157 7.82 28.44 13.29
C ARG A 157 7.90 29.97 13.22
N LYS A 158 6.78 30.68 13.00
CA LYS A 158 6.74 32.15 13.04
C LYS A 158 7.05 32.68 14.45
N LYS A 159 6.39 32.13 15.48
CA LYS A 159 6.62 32.49 16.88
C LYS A 159 8.05 32.22 17.33
N ALA A 160 8.64 31.11 16.87
CA ALA A 160 10.05 30.81 17.14
C ALA A 160 10.99 31.86 16.50
N LYS A 161 10.76 32.21 15.23
CA LYS A 161 11.53 33.26 14.53
C LYS A 161 11.39 34.63 15.19
N GLU A 162 10.17 35.06 15.50
CA GLU A 162 9.92 36.33 16.19
C GLU A 162 10.62 36.38 17.57
N LYS A 163 10.59 35.28 18.31
CA LYS A 163 11.28 35.16 19.60
C LYS A 163 12.80 35.23 19.46
N ASP A 164 13.36 34.59 18.44
CA ASP A 164 14.80 34.64 18.17
C ASP A 164 15.23 36.05 17.70
N GLU A 165 14.43 36.71 16.87
CA GLU A 165 14.64 38.10 16.46
C GLU A 165 14.57 39.08 17.64
N LEU A 166 13.63 38.88 18.58
CA LEU A 166 13.55 39.66 19.82
C LEU A 166 14.79 39.48 20.68
N ARG A 167 15.27 38.24 20.85
CA ARG A 167 16.50 37.95 21.61
C ARG A 167 17.74 38.58 20.99
N GLU A 168 17.85 38.57 19.67
CA GLU A 168 18.96 39.22 18.98
C GLU A 168 18.88 40.75 19.10
N ARG A 169 17.67 41.33 19.05
CA ARG A 169 17.46 42.75 19.35
C ARG A 169 17.84 43.11 20.79
N GLU A 170 17.42 42.33 21.77
CA GLU A 170 17.78 42.53 23.18
C GLU A 170 19.29 42.49 23.39
N LYS A 171 19.98 41.49 22.82
CA LYS A 171 21.46 41.41 22.85
C LYS A 171 22.13 42.60 22.17
N LYS A 172 21.56 43.10 21.07
CA LYS A 172 22.07 44.29 20.38
C LYS A 172 21.93 45.53 21.28
N VAL A 173 20.77 45.73 21.89
CA VAL A 173 20.49 46.83 22.82
C VAL A 173 21.38 46.76 24.07
N GLU A 174 21.65 45.56 24.59
CA GLU A 174 22.56 45.34 25.72
C GLU A 174 24.00 45.71 25.38
N LYS A 175 24.46 45.42 24.16
CA LYS A 175 25.79 45.77 23.66
C LYS A 175 25.96 47.25 23.30
N MET A 176 24.87 48.02 23.18
CA MET A 176 24.90 49.43 22.81
C MET A 176 25.20 50.35 24.00
N THR A 177 26.03 51.36 23.75
CA THR A 177 26.32 52.39 24.74
C THR A 177 25.08 53.26 24.99
N ARG A 178 25.07 53.99 26.12
CA ARG A 178 23.91 54.81 26.51
C ARG A 178 23.56 55.88 25.48
N ALA A 179 24.57 56.51 24.87
CA ALA A 179 24.39 57.53 23.84
C ALA A 179 23.78 56.96 22.55
N GLU A 180 24.19 55.75 22.15
CA GLU A 180 23.65 55.06 20.97
C GLU A 180 22.19 54.62 21.17
N ARG A 181 21.81 54.16 22.36
CA ARG A 181 20.40 53.84 22.70
C ARG A 181 19.51 55.07 22.71
N GLU A 182 20.00 56.20 23.22
CA GLU A 182 19.26 57.46 23.22
C GLU A 182 19.05 57.99 21.78
N ALA A 183 20.01 57.76 20.87
CA ALA A 183 19.86 58.05 19.45
C ALA A 183 18.82 57.15 18.75
N GLU A 184 18.89 55.81 18.91
CA GLU A 184 17.87 54.89 18.37
C GLU A 184 16.46 55.19 18.93
N TRP A 185 16.36 55.59 20.21
CA TRP A 185 15.09 56.01 20.82
C TRP A 185 14.53 57.31 20.21
N ARG A 186 15.40 58.27 19.89
CA ARG A 186 14.98 59.51 19.20
C ARG A 186 14.54 59.24 17.77
N ASP A 187 15.26 58.38 17.05
CA ASP A 187 14.92 58.00 15.68
C ASP A 187 13.60 57.22 15.61
N THR A 188 13.36 56.30 16.56
CA THR A 188 12.09 55.56 16.65
C THR A 188 10.92 56.47 17.04
N LEU A 189 11.12 57.45 17.94
CA LEU A 189 10.11 58.47 18.26
C LEU A 189 9.83 59.41 17.09
N ALA A 190 10.84 59.83 16.34
CA ALA A 190 10.69 60.65 15.14
C ALA A 190 9.93 59.89 14.05
N ALA A 191 10.24 58.60 13.85
CA ALA A 191 9.51 57.74 12.93
C ALA A 191 8.04 57.54 13.34
N LEU A 192 7.73 57.37 14.64
CA LEU A 192 6.35 57.29 15.14
C LEU A 192 5.59 58.61 15.00
N ARG A 193 6.29 59.75 15.13
CA ARG A 193 5.73 61.10 14.94
C ARG A 193 5.59 61.49 13.47
N GLY A 194 6.15 60.70 12.55
CA GLY A 194 6.09 60.95 11.10
C GLY A 194 7.01 62.06 10.61
N GLU A 195 7.99 62.50 11.41
CA GLU A 195 8.96 63.51 11.01
C GLU A 195 10.05 62.84 10.16
N LYS A 196 10.00 63.06 8.83
CA LYS A 196 11.10 62.68 7.94
C LYS A 196 12.33 63.52 8.28
N LYS A 197 13.47 62.85 8.41
CA LYS A 197 14.81 63.41 8.63
C LYS A 197 15.05 64.66 7.75
N ALA A 198 15.22 65.84 8.36
CA ALA A 198 15.81 66.98 7.68
C ALA A 198 17.30 66.69 7.47
N GLU A 199 17.67 66.48 6.23
CA GLU A 199 19.04 66.28 5.78
C GLU A 199 19.75 67.65 5.82
N GLU A 200 20.72 67.82 6.72
CA GLU A 200 21.66 68.95 6.68
C GLU A 200 22.56 68.79 5.45
N VAL A 201 22.38 69.71 4.50
CA VAL A 201 23.24 69.94 3.34
C VAL A 201 24.50 70.67 3.79
N PRO A 202 25.73 70.25 3.39
CA PRO A 202 26.85 71.17 3.28
C PRO A 202 26.89 71.74 1.85
N ALA A 203 26.86 73.07 1.76
CA ALA A 203 27.03 73.82 0.53
C ALA A 203 28.51 74.21 0.30
N ASP A 204 28.89 74.09 -0.98
CA ASP A 204 29.92 74.80 -1.75
C ASP A 204 31.43 74.54 -1.53
N HIS A 205 32.12 74.11 -2.58
CA HIS A 205 32.57 75.01 -3.66
C HIS A 205 33.08 74.30 -4.94
N ALA A 206 32.54 74.75 -6.08
CA ALA A 206 33.18 75.09 -7.36
C ALA A 206 34.04 74.09 -8.18
N GLY A 207 33.64 73.90 -9.44
CA GLY A 207 34.56 73.61 -10.56
C GLY A 207 33.96 72.76 -11.68
N GLU A 208 33.46 73.42 -12.74
CA GLU A 208 33.65 73.11 -14.20
C GLU A 208 33.39 71.67 -14.71
N ALA A 209 32.73 71.36 -15.82
CA ALA A 209 32.09 72.08 -16.91
C ALA A 209 31.21 71.04 -17.70
N GLU A 210 30.28 71.54 -18.50
CA GLU A 210 29.82 71.03 -19.82
C GLU A 210 30.02 69.53 -20.16
N THR A 211 29.08 68.73 -20.68
CA THR A 211 28.16 68.96 -21.80
C THR A 211 27.32 67.68 -22.06
N GLN A 212 26.12 67.86 -22.63
CA GLN A 212 25.38 66.98 -23.58
C GLN A 212 24.89 65.59 -23.10
N LYS A 213 23.58 65.34 -22.91
CA LYS A 213 22.40 65.34 -23.82
C LYS A 213 22.22 64.02 -24.61
N ALA A 214 21.10 63.35 -24.30
CA ALA A 214 20.26 62.45 -25.12
C ALA A 214 20.72 61.03 -25.48
N ALA A 215 19.91 60.05 -25.07
CA ALA A 215 19.13 59.12 -25.93
C ALA A 215 18.43 58.10 -24.99
N GLU A 216 17.09 58.11 -24.87
CA GLU A 216 16.17 57.19 -25.59
C GLU A 216 16.57 55.72 -25.40
N GLY A 217 15.82 54.89 -24.68
CA GLY A 217 14.42 54.60 -24.94
C GLY A 217 14.34 53.40 -25.88
N THR A 218 14.16 52.20 -25.32
CA THR A 218 13.29 51.06 -25.72
C THR A 218 13.68 49.85 -24.89
#